data_AF-A0AAV9ADH8-F1
#
_entry.id   AF-A0AAV9ADH8-F1
#
_cell.length_a   1.000
_cell.length_b   1.000
_cell.length_c   1.000
_cell.angle_alpha   90.00
_cell.angle_beta   90.00
_cell.angle_gamma   90.00
#
_symmetry.space_group_name_H-M   'P 1'
#
loop_
_entity.id
_entity.type
_entity.pdbx_description
1 polymer ?
#
loop_
_entity_poly.entity_id
_entity_poly.type
_entity_poly.pdbx_seq_one_letter_code
_entity_poly.pdbx_strand_id
1 'polypeptide(L)'
;MKGKANTAHCLRFPGDWFHVFGIGKRSLGFSVRIEVKKGSKVSEVVVGPENRTALSNDNFLRVNLIGDFVGYTSVPSFEDFYLVIPRQGASGQPQDLGSNFSKWMLLERVRFTLDGLECNKIGVSYEAYNGQPNFCSSPFLSCLHNQLWHFWEADQNRIIRNQLPQYIVEGRFERINQHPNAGTHSFSIGITEVLNTNLLVELSADDVQYVYQRSPGKILGVSIPTFEALTQFGTATITAKNIGNLEASYSLTFDCLVGVSHMEEQFFIMKPGEIATRSFKLYPSTDKAAKYECTAILKASDFSEIDRSVCQFSTTATVLDNGTQFASTFGTKKSGINGFFEGIESTWKKMWNGVVDFFTGRLCRSRCSGFFDFSCHIQYICVSWILMFGLLLAIFPTVVVLLWLLHQKGFFDHLYDWWDNHFQSEKQINVAPRRHGKDVERLRKRHLVEDDYHIHRSKAPRKPRISSHVDREHRKHGTSELFSTHHPHASRNKQKLKPRRDLGKVRKGGSSYVKGKDERIGDREFEHRVHRKREHGMTRQ
;
A
#
# COMPACT_ATOMS: atom_id res chain seq x y z
N MET A 1 41.46 -46.32 -11.21
CA MET A 1 40.15 -45.88 -11.75
C MET A 1 39.91 -44.43 -11.34
N LYS A 2 39.13 -43.64 -12.08
CA LYS A 2 38.63 -42.33 -11.59
C LYS A 2 37.30 -42.57 -10.83
N GLY A 3 37.08 -41.84 -9.75
CA GLY A 3 35.91 -42.02 -8.87
C GLY A 3 34.59 -41.49 -9.45
N LYS A 4 33.50 -41.62 -8.68
CA LYS A 4 32.19 -41.05 -9.02
C LYS A 4 32.31 -39.54 -9.24
N ALA A 5 31.73 -39.05 -10.34
CA ALA A 5 31.63 -37.62 -10.61
C ALA A 5 30.69 -36.94 -9.60
N ASN A 6 31.17 -35.85 -8.98
CA ASN A 6 30.46 -35.02 -8.02
C ASN A 6 30.63 -33.54 -8.41
N THR A 7 29.67 -32.69 -8.03
CA THR A 7 29.73 -31.23 -8.21
C THR A 7 29.94 -30.53 -6.86
N ALA A 8 30.75 -29.47 -6.83
CA ALA A 8 30.87 -28.59 -5.67
C ALA A 8 30.17 -27.25 -5.96
N HIS A 9 29.37 -26.76 -5.01
CA HIS A 9 28.58 -25.54 -5.13
C HIS A 9 28.92 -24.60 -3.97
N CYS A 10 29.67 -23.53 -4.24
CA CYS A 10 30.30 -22.70 -3.20
C CYS A 10 29.80 -21.25 -3.27
N LEU A 11 29.16 -20.76 -2.21
CA LEU A 11 28.86 -19.33 -2.06
C LEU A 11 30.16 -18.51 -1.94
N ARG A 12 30.17 -17.32 -2.55
CA ARG A 12 31.25 -16.31 -2.49
C ARG A 12 30.62 -14.92 -2.60
N PHE A 13 31.29 -13.91 -2.04
CA PHE A 13 30.87 -12.50 -2.07
C PHE A 13 31.93 -11.61 -2.77
N PRO A 14 32.08 -11.69 -4.11
CA PRO A 14 32.91 -10.79 -4.89
C PRO A 14 32.20 -9.45 -5.17
N GLY A 15 32.96 -8.38 -5.41
CA GLY A 15 32.44 -7.10 -5.90
C GLY A 15 32.15 -6.04 -4.83
N ASP A 16 31.24 -5.12 -5.14
CA ASP A 16 30.88 -3.95 -4.32
C ASP A 16 30.27 -4.36 -2.96
N TRP A 17 30.69 -3.66 -1.90
CA TRP A 17 30.09 -3.77 -0.56
C TRP A 17 29.30 -2.51 -0.21
N PHE A 18 28.27 -2.66 0.60
CA PHE A 18 27.36 -1.58 0.99
C PHE A 18 27.21 -1.51 2.51
N HIS A 19 27.06 -0.30 3.05
CA HIS A 19 26.62 -0.04 4.41
C HIS A 19 25.09 -0.05 4.46
N VAL A 20 24.55 -0.56 5.57
CA VAL A 20 23.10 -0.62 5.84
C VAL A 20 22.83 0.20 7.10
N PHE A 21 22.17 1.35 6.93
CA PHE A 21 21.91 2.31 8.01
C PHE A 21 20.44 2.28 8.42
N GLY A 22 20.19 2.08 9.72
CA GLY A 22 18.87 2.28 10.33
C GLY A 22 18.53 3.76 10.36
N ILE A 23 17.39 4.13 9.78
CA ILE A 23 16.97 5.53 9.73
C ILE A 23 16.26 5.88 11.04
N GLY A 24 16.79 6.88 11.74
CA GLY A 24 16.24 7.38 13.00
C GLY A 24 15.11 8.40 12.80
N LYS A 25 14.80 9.12 13.88
CA LYS A 25 13.79 10.19 13.87
C LYS A 25 14.15 11.29 12.87
N ARG A 26 13.19 11.71 12.05
CA ARG A 26 13.31 12.86 11.16
C ARG A 26 13.47 14.16 11.96
N SER A 27 14.44 14.99 11.59
CA SER A 27 14.53 16.39 11.97
C SER A 27 14.09 17.30 10.81
N LEU A 28 13.78 18.56 11.12
CA LEU A 28 13.56 19.63 10.15
C LEU A 28 14.65 20.68 10.34
N GLY A 29 15.27 21.14 9.25
CA GLY A 29 16.36 22.11 9.27
C GLY A 29 16.15 23.21 8.23
N PHE A 30 16.23 24.45 8.67
CA PHE A 30 16.16 25.67 7.86
C PHE A 30 16.80 26.83 8.64
N SER A 31 17.04 27.95 7.97
CA SER A 31 17.42 29.22 8.61
C SER A 31 16.54 30.35 8.10
N VAL A 32 16.14 31.23 9.00
CA VAL A 32 15.42 32.47 8.73
C VAL A 32 16.37 33.63 9.01
N ARG A 33 16.64 34.45 7.99
CA ARG A 33 17.44 35.67 8.11
C ARG A 33 16.51 36.88 8.23
N ILE A 34 16.70 37.66 9.28
CA ILE A 34 16.02 38.92 9.53
C ILE A 34 17.07 40.03 9.39
N GLU A 35 16.85 40.95 8.46
CA GLU A 35 17.70 42.13 8.25
C GLU A 35 16.98 43.36 8.81
N VAL A 36 17.68 44.17 9.61
CA VAL A 36 17.17 45.43 10.17
C VAL A 36 18.06 46.59 9.72
N LYS A 37 17.45 47.64 9.19
CA LYS A 37 18.15 48.83 8.72
C LYS A 37 17.77 50.06 9.54
N LYS A 38 18.73 50.54 10.33
CA LYS A 38 18.60 51.69 11.24
C LYS A 38 19.37 52.88 10.65
N GLY A 39 18.69 53.63 9.78
CA GLY A 39 19.31 54.67 8.95
C GLY A 39 20.27 54.07 7.92
N SER A 40 21.57 54.36 8.06
CA SER A 40 22.63 53.79 7.21
C SER A 40 23.18 52.47 7.73
N LYS A 41 22.94 52.10 8.99
CA LYS A 41 23.45 50.86 9.58
C LYS A 41 22.50 49.69 9.28
N VAL A 42 23.06 48.58 8.84
CA VAL A 42 22.36 47.29 8.72
C VAL A 42 22.85 46.36 9.82
N SER A 43 21.93 45.64 10.45
CA SER A 43 22.20 44.51 11.35
C SER A 43 21.43 43.27 10.87
N GLU A 44 22.09 42.12 10.94
CA GLU A 44 21.52 40.83 10.56
C GLU A 44 21.32 39.96 11.80
N VAL A 45 20.20 39.25 11.85
CA VAL A 45 19.87 38.26 12.88
C VAL A 45 19.39 36.99 12.19
N VAL A 46 19.97 35.83 12.54
CA VAL A 46 19.59 34.53 11.98
C VAL A 46 19.05 33.63 13.08
N VAL A 47 17.90 33.00 12.83
CA VAL A 47 17.31 31.97 13.69
C VAL A 47 16.98 30.71 12.90
N GLY A 48 16.83 29.58 13.59
CA GLY A 48 16.46 28.30 13.00
C GLY A 48 16.18 27.25 14.09
N PRO A 49 15.85 25.99 13.73
CA PRO A 49 15.50 24.96 14.70
C PRO A 49 16.57 24.69 15.78
N GLU A 50 17.85 24.91 15.45
CA GLU A 50 19.02 24.80 16.32
C GLU A 50 19.20 26.01 17.27
N ASN A 51 18.97 27.23 16.78
CA ASN A 51 18.99 28.45 17.59
C ASN A 51 17.73 29.29 17.31
N ARG A 52 16.73 29.13 18.19
CA ARG A 52 15.38 29.68 17.97
C ARG A 52 15.22 31.14 18.40
N THR A 53 16.11 31.66 19.22
CA THR A 53 15.97 32.98 19.86
C THR A 53 17.20 33.82 19.63
N ALA A 54 17.01 35.06 19.18
CA ALA A 54 18.11 35.98 18.95
C ALA A 54 17.71 37.45 19.20
N LEU A 55 18.73 38.28 19.39
CA LEU A 55 18.64 39.71 19.68
C LEU A 55 19.56 40.47 18.72
N SER A 56 19.20 41.70 18.33
CA SER A 56 20.16 42.60 17.69
C SER A 56 21.18 43.13 18.70
N ASN A 57 22.38 43.50 18.24
CA ASN A 57 23.46 44.02 19.07
C ASN A 57 23.11 45.31 19.86
N ASP A 58 22.02 45.99 19.50
CA ASP A 58 21.48 47.18 20.17
C ASP A 58 20.16 46.92 20.93
N ASN A 59 19.77 45.65 21.09
CA ASN A 59 18.52 45.19 21.72
C ASN A 59 17.21 45.80 21.15
N PHE A 60 17.26 46.42 19.96
CA PHE A 60 16.09 46.99 19.29
C PHE A 60 15.16 45.92 18.69
N LEU A 61 15.74 44.84 18.17
CA LEU A 61 15.03 43.68 17.63
C LEU A 61 15.23 42.48 18.56
N ARG A 62 14.14 41.77 18.86
CA ARG A 62 14.13 40.44 19.46
C ARG A 62 13.31 39.49 18.57
N VAL A 63 13.86 38.32 18.29
CA VAL A 63 13.25 37.30 17.42
C VAL A 63 13.11 35.99 18.19
N ASN A 64 11.95 35.35 18.08
CA ASN A 64 11.68 34.03 18.62
C ASN A 64 10.93 33.15 17.61
N LEU A 65 11.57 32.06 17.19
CA LEU A 65 10.99 31.00 16.37
C LEU A 65 10.12 30.09 17.25
N ILE A 66 8.80 30.32 17.20
CA ILE A 66 7.80 29.56 17.97
C ILE A 66 7.74 28.10 17.47
N GLY A 67 7.68 27.93 16.15
CA GLY A 67 7.55 26.64 15.47
C GLY A 67 6.95 26.82 14.08
N ASP A 68 6.54 25.72 13.45
CA ASP A 68 6.00 25.72 12.09
C ASP A 68 4.51 25.39 12.08
N PHE A 69 3.77 25.96 11.13
CA PHE A 69 2.41 25.53 10.83
C PHE A 69 2.43 24.17 10.12
N VAL A 70 1.39 23.37 10.35
CA VAL A 70 1.27 22.03 9.73
C VAL A 70 1.01 22.18 8.23
N GLY A 71 1.83 21.53 7.41
CA GLY A 71 1.67 21.46 5.96
C GLY A 71 0.51 20.57 5.51
N TYR A 72 0.11 20.74 4.26
CA TYR A 72 -0.93 19.95 3.59
C TYR A 72 -0.38 18.61 3.06
N THR A 73 0.93 18.53 2.77
CA THR A 73 1.60 17.29 2.33
C THR A 73 2.38 16.64 3.48
N SER A 74 2.20 15.33 3.64
CA SER A 74 2.96 14.55 4.61
C SER A 74 4.40 14.33 4.13
N VAL A 75 5.39 14.96 4.76
CA VAL A 75 6.81 14.61 4.58
C VAL A 75 7.02 13.14 5.02
N PRO A 76 7.56 12.25 4.15
CA PRO A 76 7.62 10.83 4.43
C PRO A 76 8.52 10.49 5.62
N SER A 77 8.12 9.45 6.36
CA SER A 77 8.97 8.75 7.34
C SER A 77 9.57 7.49 6.72
N PHE A 78 10.72 7.05 7.25
CA PHE A 78 11.46 5.89 6.74
C PHE A 78 11.89 4.93 7.86
N GLU A 79 11.18 4.92 9.01
CA GLU A 79 11.55 4.14 10.21
C GLU A 79 11.48 2.60 9.98
N ASP A 80 10.65 2.19 9.02
CA ASP A 80 10.52 0.81 8.53
C ASP A 80 11.44 0.48 7.34
N PHE A 81 12.37 1.38 7.00
CA PHE A 81 13.35 1.21 5.91
C PHE A 81 14.79 1.20 6.44
N TYR A 82 15.67 0.52 5.71
CA TYR A 82 17.11 0.73 5.78
C TYR A 82 17.56 1.57 4.58
N LEU A 83 18.46 2.52 4.84
CA LEU A 83 19.21 3.21 3.80
C LEU A 83 20.46 2.41 3.47
N VAL A 84 20.63 2.07 2.20
CA VAL A 84 21.77 1.29 1.69
C VAL A 84 22.67 2.22 0.88
N ILE A 85 23.92 2.40 1.33
CA ILE A 85 24.92 3.29 0.73
C ILE A 85 26.13 2.43 0.30
N PRO A 86 26.61 2.55 -0.95
CA PRO A 86 27.83 1.84 -1.37
C PRO A 86 29.05 2.32 -0.56
N ARG A 87 29.90 1.38 -0.15
CA ARG A 87 31.09 1.67 0.65
C ARG A 87 32.08 2.54 -0.12
N GLN A 88 32.49 3.67 0.48
CA GLN A 88 33.60 4.46 -0.03
C GLN A 88 34.90 3.64 0.07
N GLY A 89 35.62 3.54 -1.04
CA GLY A 89 36.81 2.71 -1.16
C GLY A 89 37.98 3.23 -0.33
N ALA A 90 38.74 2.31 0.27
CA ALA A 90 40.11 2.61 0.66
C ALA A 90 41.03 2.61 -0.58
N SER A 91 42.22 3.21 -0.46
CA SER A 91 43.18 3.30 -1.57
C SER A 91 43.43 1.94 -2.24
N GLY A 92 43.21 1.86 -3.55
CA GLY A 92 43.39 0.66 -4.36
C GLY A 92 42.09 -0.01 -4.86
N GLN A 93 40.90 0.46 -4.47
CA GLN A 93 39.61 0.00 -5.03
C GLN A 93 38.90 1.10 -5.85
N PRO A 94 38.10 0.74 -6.87
CA PRO A 94 37.61 1.70 -7.85
C PRO A 94 36.49 2.61 -7.35
N GLN A 95 36.73 3.91 -7.47
CA GLN A 95 35.77 5.03 -7.48
C GLN A 95 35.05 5.33 -6.15
N ASP A 96 34.87 6.63 -5.88
CA ASP A 96 33.99 7.09 -4.81
C ASP A 96 32.52 6.86 -5.23
N LEU A 97 31.99 5.71 -4.86
CA LEU A 97 30.57 5.39 -5.05
C LEU A 97 29.69 6.07 -3.98
N GLY A 98 30.25 6.50 -2.85
CA GLY A 98 29.48 7.03 -1.72
C GLY A 98 28.81 8.36 -2.03
N SER A 99 29.38 9.19 -2.89
CA SER A 99 28.76 10.43 -3.38
C SER A 99 27.69 10.22 -4.47
N ASN A 100 27.50 9.00 -4.98
CA ASN A 100 26.63 8.73 -6.13
C ASN A 100 25.24 8.21 -5.72
N PHE A 101 24.25 9.10 -5.69
CA PHE A 101 22.87 8.81 -5.28
C PHE A 101 22.14 7.78 -6.16
N SER A 102 22.57 7.54 -7.41
CA SER A 102 22.02 6.47 -8.28
C SER A 102 22.26 5.05 -7.75
N LYS A 103 23.20 4.88 -6.80
CA LYS A 103 23.46 3.62 -6.08
C LYS A 103 22.90 3.60 -4.65
N TRP A 104 22.36 4.72 -4.14
CA TRP A 104 21.74 4.79 -2.81
C TRP A 104 20.30 4.26 -2.90
N MET A 105 19.92 3.33 -2.02
CA MET A 105 18.58 2.71 -2.03
C MET A 105 17.91 2.76 -0.66
N LEU A 106 16.61 3.05 -0.65
CA LEU A 106 15.72 2.85 0.50
C LEU A 106 14.95 1.54 0.31
N LEU A 107 15.15 0.58 1.22
CA LEU A 107 14.59 -0.76 1.15
C LEU A 107 13.94 -1.14 2.48
N GLU A 108 12.74 -1.72 2.43
CA GLU A 108 11.97 -2.10 3.63
C GLU A 108 12.75 -3.10 4.48
N ARG A 109 12.76 -2.90 5.81
CA ARG A 109 13.58 -3.69 6.75
C ARG A 109 13.30 -5.20 6.69
N VAL A 110 12.08 -5.59 6.30
CA VAL A 110 11.67 -6.99 6.08
C VAL A 110 12.44 -7.71 4.95
N ARG A 111 13.10 -6.98 4.05
CA ARG A 111 13.92 -7.54 2.95
C ARG A 111 15.30 -8.03 3.40
N PHE A 112 15.69 -7.79 4.65
CA PHE A 112 17.03 -8.05 5.18
C PHE A 112 17.03 -9.19 6.20
N THR A 113 18.16 -9.90 6.26
CA THR A 113 18.52 -10.86 7.32
C THR A 113 19.84 -10.38 7.92
N LEU A 114 19.81 -9.93 9.17
CA LEU A 114 20.97 -9.32 9.84
C LEU A 114 21.83 -10.35 10.58
N ASP A 115 21.22 -11.48 10.90
CA ASP A 115 21.82 -12.74 11.32
C ASP A 115 22.36 -13.57 10.14
N GLY A 116 21.86 -13.32 8.92
CA GLY A 116 22.25 -14.02 7.70
C GLY A 116 21.70 -15.44 7.60
N LEU A 117 20.69 -15.80 8.39
CA LEU A 117 20.11 -17.15 8.47
C LEU A 117 18.93 -17.38 7.50
N GLU A 118 18.37 -16.32 6.90
CA GLU A 118 17.24 -16.46 5.97
C GLU A 118 17.68 -16.47 4.50
N CYS A 119 17.20 -17.46 3.75
CA CYS A 119 17.35 -17.52 2.30
C CYS A 119 16.54 -16.43 1.58
N ASN A 120 17.05 -15.97 0.43
CA ASN A 120 16.39 -15.01 -0.45
C ASN A 120 16.06 -13.66 0.21
N LYS A 121 16.94 -13.20 1.11
CA LYS A 121 16.95 -11.86 1.72
C LYS A 121 18.34 -11.23 1.62
N ILE A 122 18.40 -9.90 1.67
CA ILE A 122 19.65 -9.14 1.67
C ILE A 122 20.44 -9.48 2.95
N GLY A 123 21.68 -9.97 2.80
CA GLY A 123 22.54 -10.38 3.92
C GLY A 123 22.67 -11.89 4.11
N VAL A 124 22.07 -12.71 3.25
CA VAL A 124 22.14 -14.19 3.28
C VAL A 124 23.58 -14.69 3.43
N SER A 125 23.83 -15.58 4.40
CA SER A 125 25.17 -16.08 4.74
C SER A 125 25.45 -17.51 4.24
N TYR A 126 26.66 -18.00 4.52
CA TYR A 126 27.03 -19.39 4.30
C TYR A 126 26.12 -20.40 5.04
N GLU A 127 25.58 -20.05 6.21
CA GLU A 127 24.77 -20.96 7.02
C GLU A 127 23.40 -21.21 6.36
N ALA A 128 22.69 -20.13 5.99
CA ALA A 128 21.44 -20.21 5.23
C ALA A 128 21.62 -20.98 3.90
N TYR A 129 22.70 -20.69 3.16
CA TYR A 129 22.97 -21.31 1.87
C TYR A 129 23.26 -22.82 2.00
N ASN A 130 24.10 -23.22 2.96
CA ASN A 130 24.45 -24.62 3.20
C ASN A 130 23.28 -25.40 3.82
N GLY A 131 22.49 -24.76 4.69
CA GLY A 131 21.33 -25.34 5.39
C GLY A 131 20.04 -25.39 4.56
N GLN A 132 20.05 -24.95 3.29
CA GLN A 132 18.82 -24.91 2.49
C GLN A 132 18.22 -26.32 2.31
N PRO A 133 16.89 -26.47 2.42
CA PRO A 133 16.24 -27.76 2.20
C PRO A 133 16.45 -28.23 0.76
N ASN A 134 16.73 -29.53 0.60
CA ASN A 134 16.94 -30.16 -0.71
C ASN A 134 18.10 -29.56 -1.56
N PHE A 135 19.17 -29.05 -0.94
CA PHE A 135 20.34 -28.43 -1.61
C PHE A 135 20.79 -29.09 -2.93
N CYS A 136 20.85 -30.42 -3.00
CA CYS A 136 21.33 -31.15 -4.18
C CYS A 136 20.30 -31.29 -5.32
N SER A 137 19.04 -30.88 -5.11
CA SER A 137 17.96 -30.89 -6.09
C SER A 137 17.20 -29.56 -6.19
N SER A 138 17.61 -28.53 -5.46
CA SER A 138 17.13 -27.16 -5.65
C SER A 138 17.71 -26.56 -6.94
N PRO A 139 17.00 -25.61 -7.59
CA PRO A 139 17.52 -24.91 -8.78
C PRO A 139 18.84 -24.16 -8.49
N PHE A 140 19.68 -24.02 -9.52
CA PHE A 140 20.87 -23.17 -9.42
C PHE A 140 20.51 -21.72 -9.04
N LEU A 141 21.32 -21.10 -8.17
CA LEU A 141 21.07 -19.82 -7.49
C LEU A 141 19.94 -19.79 -6.45
N SER A 142 19.36 -20.94 -6.08
CA SER A 142 18.48 -21.04 -4.90
C SER A 142 19.15 -20.46 -3.65
N CYS A 143 18.33 -19.89 -2.76
CA CYS A 143 18.73 -19.11 -1.58
C CYS A 143 19.34 -17.72 -1.87
N LEU A 144 19.72 -17.41 -3.11
CA LEU A 144 20.46 -16.18 -3.48
C LEU A 144 19.63 -15.13 -4.24
N HIS A 145 18.31 -15.21 -4.21
CA HIS A 145 17.43 -14.19 -4.80
C HIS A 145 17.27 -12.95 -3.89
N ASN A 146 16.61 -11.91 -4.41
CA ASN A 146 16.28 -10.66 -3.68
C ASN A 146 17.49 -9.95 -3.04
N GLN A 147 18.65 -10.01 -3.71
CA GLN A 147 19.85 -9.27 -3.30
C GLN A 147 19.82 -7.85 -3.89
N LEU A 148 20.64 -6.94 -3.35
CA LEU A 148 20.67 -5.51 -3.73
C LEU A 148 20.67 -5.26 -5.26
N TRP A 149 21.40 -6.05 -6.03
CA TRP A 149 21.45 -5.93 -7.49
C TRP A 149 20.13 -6.22 -8.20
N HIS A 150 19.26 -7.08 -7.64
CA HIS A 150 17.93 -7.36 -8.20
C HIS A 150 17.02 -6.12 -8.11
N PHE A 151 17.07 -5.41 -6.98
CA PHE A 151 16.28 -4.19 -6.76
C PHE A 151 16.80 -3.02 -7.61
N TRP A 152 18.12 -2.90 -7.74
CA TRP A 152 18.74 -1.93 -8.64
C TRP A 152 18.39 -2.21 -10.11
N GLU A 153 18.50 -3.47 -10.58
CA GLU A 153 18.12 -3.85 -11.96
C GLU A 153 16.62 -3.65 -12.22
N ALA A 154 15.75 -3.94 -11.25
CA ALA A 154 14.32 -3.65 -11.35
C ALA A 154 14.07 -2.15 -11.57
N ASP A 155 14.77 -1.28 -10.84
CA ASP A 155 14.67 0.18 -11.03
C ASP A 155 15.29 0.66 -12.34
N GLN A 156 16.41 0.09 -12.81
CA GLN A 156 16.92 0.40 -14.16
C GLN A 156 15.88 0.06 -15.24
N ASN A 157 15.20 -1.09 -15.12
CA ASN A 157 14.11 -1.48 -16.02
C ASN A 157 12.90 -0.53 -15.95
N ARG A 158 12.65 0.14 -14.81
CA ARG A 158 11.62 1.18 -14.68
C ARG A 158 12.07 2.51 -15.32
N ILE A 159 13.29 2.93 -15.05
CA ILE A 159 13.89 4.16 -15.60
C ILE A 159 13.94 4.10 -17.14
N ILE A 160 14.33 2.96 -17.73
CA ILE A 160 14.33 2.73 -19.19
C ILE A 160 12.91 2.82 -19.79
N ARG A 161 11.85 2.61 -18.99
CA ARG A 161 10.43 2.77 -19.38
C ARG A 161 9.87 4.15 -19.03
N ASN A 162 10.71 5.12 -18.65
CA ASN A 162 10.32 6.43 -18.13
C ASN A 162 9.37 6.35 -16.90
N GLN A 163 9.49 5.31 -16.08
CA GLN A 163 8.75 5.14 -14.84
C GLN A 163 9.62 5.48 -13.63
N LEU A 164 9.02 6.08 -12.60
CA LEU A 164 9.71 6.46 -11.36
C LEU A 164 10.31 5.21 -10.66
N PRO A 165 11.59 5.21 -10.23
CA PRO A 165 12.16 4.12 -9.44
C PRO A 165 11.46 3.95 -8.07
N GLN A 166 11.54 2.75 -7.51
CA GLN A 166 10.88 2.33 -6.26
C GLN A 166 11.85 2.22 -5.08
N TYR A 167 13.14 2.00 -5.33
CA TYR A 167 14.15 1.75 -4.29
C TYR A 167 15.26 2.80 -4.32
N ILE A 168 15.83 3.08 -5.49
CA ILE A 168 16.86 4.11 -5.71
C ILE A 168 16.32 5.48 -5.29
N VAL A 169 17.09 6.27 -4.52
CA VAL A 169 16.64 7.56 -3.98
C VAL A 169 16.61 8.68 -5.04
N GLU A 170 17.51 8.61 -6.01
CA GLU A 170 17.57 9.57 -7.13
C GLU A 170 16.32 9.46 -8.03
N GLY A 171 15.88 10.60 -8.56
CA GLY A 171 14.61 10.70 -9.30
C GLY A 171 13.35 10.71 -8.43
N ARG A 172 13.35 10.04 -7.28
CA ARG A 172 12.23 10.08 -6.30
C ARG A 172 12.23 11.34 -5.44
N PHE A 173 13.42 11.78 -5.02
CA PHE A 173 13.58 12.89 -4.09
C PHE A 173 14.42 14.01 -4.70
N GLU A 174 14.09 15.25 -4.32
CA GLU A 174 14.77 16.45 -4.79
C GLU A 174 15.81 16.91 -3.76
N ARG A 175 16.87 17.60 -4.22
CA ARG A 175 17.92 18.22 -3.37
C ARG A 175 18.59 17.26 -2.37
N ILE A 176 18.83 16.02 -2.78
CA ILE A 176 19.35 14.92 -1.93
C ILE A 176 20.71 15.31 -1.31
N ASN A 177 20.78 15.19 0.02
CA ASN A 177 21.91 15.54 0.89
C ASN A 177 22.40 17.01 0.81
N GLN A 178 21.72 17.92 0.10
CA GLN A 178 22.18 19.30 -0.16
C GLN A 178 22.05 20.27 1.05
N HIS A 179 21.79 19.77 2.26
CA HIS A 179 21.81 20.58 3.48
C HIS A 179 23.23 21.10 3.84
N PRO A 180 23.33 22.22 4.58
CA PRO A 180 24.61 22.65 5.15
C PRO A 180 25.26 21.56 6.01
N ASN A 181 26.59 21.52 6.03
CA ASN A 181 27.39 20.56 6.82
C ASN A 181 27.14 19.08 6.50
N ALA A 182 26.73 18.76 5.26
CA ALA A 182 26.47 17.39 4.82
C ALA A 182 27.68 16.46 4.94
N GLY A 183 27.56 15.40 5.75
CA GLY A 183 28.52 14.31 5.83
C GLY A 183 28.25 13.18 4.84
N THR A 184 29.27 12.35 4.57
CA THR A 184 29.19 11.15 3.71
C THR A 184 28.25 10.06 4.25
N HIS A 185 27.97 10.10 5.55
CA HIS A 185 26.99 9.24 6.23
C HIS A 185 25.76 10.02 6.75
N SER A 186 25.44 11.16 6.12
CA SER A 186 24.17 11.87 6.33
C SER A 186 23.18 11.58 5.20
N PHE A 187 21.88 11.68 5.49
CA PHE A 187 20.82 11.60 4.49
C PHE A 187 19.77 12.66 4.80
N SER A 188 19.58 13.58 3.85
CA SER A 188 18.50 14.56 3.86
C SER A 188 17.88 14.65 2.46
N ILE A 189 16.63 15.08 2.41
CA ILE A 189 15.87 15.32 1.18
C ILE A 189 15.26 16.72 1.24
N GLY A 190 15.16 17.38 0.09
CA GLY A 190 14.48 18.66 -0.02
C GLY A 190 12.97 18.48 0.12
N ILE A 191 12.38 19.17 1.10
CA ILE A 191 10.93 19.36 1.14
C ILE A 191 10.53 20.24 -0.05
N THR A 192 9.51 19.81 -0.81
CA THR A 192 9.02 20.53 -1.99
C THR A 192 7.84 21.45 -1.69
N GLU A 193 7.08 21.14 -0.62
CA GLU A 193 6.03 21.99 -0.08
C GLU A 193 6.62 23.29 0.52
N VAL A 194 5.88 24.40 0.38
CA VAL A 194 6.19 25.68 1.04
C VAL A 194 5.62 25.68 2.45
N LEU A 195 6.43 25.30 3.44
CA LEU A 195 6.06 25.34 4.85
C LEU A 195 6.06 26.77 5.40
N ASN A 196 5.04 27.11 6.18
CA ASN A 196 4.91 28.41 6.84
C ASN A 196 5.47 28.34 8.28
N THR A 197 6.48 29.16 8.57
CA THR A 197 7.11 29.23 9.89
C THR A 197 6.50 30.37 10.73
N ASN A 198 6.14 30.10 11.97
CA ASN A 198 5.63 31.09 12.92
C ASN A 198 6.77 31.79 13.67
N LEU A 199 6.97 33.07 13.35
CA LEU A 199 8.03 33.92 13.87
C LEU A 199 7.46 35.06 14.70
N LEU A 200 7.80 35.12 15.99
CA LEU A 200 7.55 36.30 16.81
C LEU A 200 8.70 37.29 16.61
N VAL A 201 8.35 38.51 16.22
CA VAL A 201 9.24 39.66 16.08
C VAL A 201 8.78 40.74 17.05
N GLU A 202 9.58 41.02 18.07
CA GLU A 202 9.38 42.11 19.02
C GLU A 202 10.33 43.26 18.67
N LEU A 203 9.81 44.49 18.59
CA LEU A 203 10.55 45.69 18.25
C LEU A 203 10.42 46.74 19.36
N SER A 204 11.50 47.46 19.64
CA SER A 204 11.47 48.63 20.52
C SER A 204 11.02 49.88 19.75
N ALA A 205 9.73 49.93 19.40
CA ALA A 205 9.07 50.99 18.64
C ALA A 205 7.58 51.12 19.03
N ASP A 206 6.98 52.29 18.81
CA ASP A 206 5.59 52.58 19.23
C ASP A 206 4.52 51.99 18.28
N ASP A 207 4.84 51.82 16.99
CA ASP A 207 3.93 51.34 15.93
C ASP A 207 4.72 50.65 14.80
N VAL A 208 4.04 49.83 13.98
CA VAL A 208 4.63 49.05 12.87
C VAL A 208 3.76 49.13 11.61
N GLN A 209 4.32 49.67 10.52
CA GLN A 209 3.66 49.73 9.21
C GLN A 209 4.16 48.62 8.29
N TYR A 210 3.24 47.82 7.74
CA TYR A 210 3.55 46.79 6.76
C TYR A 210 3.57 47.36 5.34
N VAL A 211 4.74 47.30 4.69
CA VAL A 211 4.93 47.73 3.30
C VAL A 211 5.40 46.53 2.48
N TYR A 212 4.72 46.24 1.38
CA TYR A 212 5.07 45.17 0.44
C TYR A 212 5.28 45.72 -0.98
N GLN A 213 6.14 45.07 -1.76
CA GLN A 213 6.35 45.42 -3.17
C GLN A 213 5.35 44.68 -4.05
N ARG A 214 4.78 45.37 -5.04
CA ARG A 214 3.84 44.82 -6.03
C ARG A 214 4.33 45.16 -7.43
N SER A 215 4.56 44.13 -8.25
CA SER A 215 4.91 44.26 -9.67
C SER A 215 3.93 43.47 -10.54
N PRO A 216 3.64 43.91 -11.77
CA PRO A 216 2.97 43.09 -12.76
C PRO A 216 3.87 41.95 -13.23
N GLY A 217 3.27 40.79 -13.47
CA GLY A 217 3.90 39.59 -14.01
C GLY A 217 3.02 38.95 -15.07
N LYS A 218 3.61 38.11 -15.92
CA LYS A 218 2.92 37.42 -17.02
C LYS A 218 3.38 35.98 -17.17
N ILE A 219 2.46 35.06 -17.43
CA ILE A 219 2.72 33.68 -17.84
C ILE A 219 3.21 33.71 -19.30
N LEU A 220 4.40 33.15 -19.54
CA LEU A 220 4.98 33.05 -20.88
C LEU A 220 4.49 31.80 -21.62
N GLY A 221 4.22 30.72 -20.88
CA GLY A 221 3.71 29.46 -21.43
C GLY A 221 3.59 28.37 -20.37
N VAL A 222 2.73 27.40 -20.67
CA VAL A 222 2.52 26.16 -19.91
C VAL A 222 2.84 24.99 -20.83
N SER A 223 3.66 24.04 -20.38
CA SER A 223 4.04 22.84 -21.12
C SER A 223 3.70 21.59 -20.31
N ILE A 224 3.01 20.64 -20.94
CA ILE A 224 2.58 19.37 -20.32
C ILE A 224 2.78 18.25 -21.35
N PRO A 225 3.77 17.35 -21.16
CA PRO A 225 3.92 16.17 -22.00
C PRO A 225 2.70 15.23 -21.88
N THR A 226 2.43 14.45 -22.93
CA THR A 226 1.53 13.29 -22.79
C THR A 226 2.23 12.18 -22.00
N PHE A 227 1.52 11.57 -21.05
CA PHE A 227 2.03 10.55 -20.13
C PHE A 227 1.01 9.43 -19.89
N GLU A 228 1.45 8.30 -19.35
CA GLU A 228 0.59 7.15 -19.05
C GLU A 228 -0.15 7.32 -17.72
N ALA A 229 -1.47 7.12 -17.73
CA ALA A 229 -2.28 7.28 -16.54
C ALA A 229 -1.98 6.19 -15.48
N LEU A 230 -2.04 6.58 -14.20
CA LEU A 230 -1.83 5.76 -12.98
C LEU A 230 -0.45 5.10 -12.80
N THR A 231 0.30 4.80 -13.86
CA THR A 231 1.68 4.25 -13.80
C THR A 231 2.75 5.33 -13.82
N GLN A 232 2.43 6.50 -14.36
CA GLN A 232 3.24 7.73 -14.34
C GLN A 232 2.43 8.88 -13.74
N PHE A 233 3.11 9.99 -13.43
CA PHE A 233 2.50 11.28 -13.12
C PHE A 233 2.92 12.30 -14.17
N GLY A 234 2.03 13.21 -14.54
CA GLY A 234 2.35 14.30 -15.44
C GLY A 234 3.20 15.36 -14.74
N THR A 235 3.96 16.14 -15.49
CA THR A 235 4.59 17.36 -14.97
C THR A 235 4.15 18.54 -15.82
N ALA A 236 3.37 19.44 -15.24
CA ALA A 236 3.04 20.72 -15.86
C ALA A 236 4.11 21.74 -15.50
N THR A 237 4.90 22.15 -16.49
CA THR A 237 5.94 23.16 -16.35
C THR A 237 5.38 24.51 -16.80
N ILE A 238 5.28 25.45 -15.87
CA ILE A 238 4.73 26.80 -16.08
C ILE A 238 5.88 27.79 -15.99
N THR A 239 5.97 28.67 -16.99
CA THR A 239 6.96 29.74 -17.07
C THR A 239 6.28 31.09 -16.89
N ALA A 240 6.79 31.91 -15.98
CA ALA A 240 6.27 33.24 -15.68
C ALA A 240 7.41 34.26 -15.61
N LYS A 241 7.11 35.52 -15.92
CA LYS A 241 8.07 36.63 -15.95
C LYS A 241 7.55 37.81 -15.15
N ASN A 242 8.40 38.42 -14.33
CA ASN A 242 8.14 39.75 -13.78
C ASN A 242 8.36 40.80 -14.89
N ILE A 243 7.31 41.55 -15.21
CA ILE A 243 7.34 42.62 -16.24
C ILE A 243 7.31 44.02 -15.62
N GLY A 244 7.41 44.12 -14.29
CA GLY A 244 7.56 45.35 -13.54
C GLY A 244 9.01 45.72 -13.22
N ASN A 245 9.17 46.85 -12.53
CA ASN A 245 10.47 47.44 -12.18
C ASN A 245 10.93 47.13 -10.74
N LEU A 246 10.13 46.43 -9.94
CA LEU A 246 10.46 46.05 -8.56
C LEU A 246 10.49 44.52 -8.39
N GLU A 247 11.34 44.05 -7.47
CA GLU A 247 11.30 42.67 -6.97
C GLU A 247 10.01 42.49 -6.17
N ALA A 248 9.24 41.43 -6.45
CA ALA A 248 7.93 41.22 -5.83
C ALA A 248 7.64 39.73 -5.60
N SER A 249 6.72 39.48 -4.68
CA SER A 249 6.16 38.16 -4.43
C SER A 249 5.05 37.83 -5.44
N TYR A 250 4.98 36.57 -5.80
CA TYR A 250 3.98 36.02 -6.70
C TYR A 250 3.48 34.69 -6.13
N SER A 251 2.26 34.35 -6.52
CA SER A 251 1.66 33.06 -6.19
C SER A 251 1.05 32.45 -7.45
N LEU A 252 1.13 31.13 -7.58
CA LEU A 252 0.70 30.41 -8.77
C LEU A 252 -0.15 29.20 -8.37
N THR A 253 -1.43 29.26 -8.71
CA THR A 253 -2.33 28.10 -8.67
C THR A 253 -2.42 27.46 -10.04
N PHE A 254 -2.37 26.13 -10.08
CA PHE A 254 -2.71 25.35 -11.25
C PHE A 254 -3.94 24.50 -10.94
N ASP A 255 -5.08 24.87 -11.52
CA ASP A 255 -6.37 24.22 -11.28
C ASP A 255 -6.80 23.41 -12.51
N CYS A 256 -7.47 22.27 -12.31
CA CYS A 256 -7.82 21.32 -13.37
C CYS A 256 -9.27 20.88 -13.25
N LEU A 257 -9.91 20.63 -14.40
CA LEU A 257 -11.24 20.01 -14.43
C LEU A 257 -11.24 18.59 -13.82
N VAL A 258 -12.43 18.12 -13.49
CA VAL A 258 -12.70 16.85 -12.80
C VAL A 258 -11.89 15.68 -13.38
N GLY A 259 -11.19 14.96 -12.51
CA GLY A 259 -10.42 13.78 -12.88
C GLY A 259 -8.89 13.91 -12.73
N VAL A 260 -8.40 15.04 -12.21
CA VAL A 260 -7.02 15.24 -11.74
C VAL A 260 -7.05 15.63 -10.26
N SER A 261 -6.11 15.14 -9.46
CA SER A 261 -5.95 15.57 -8.06
C SER A 261 -5.62 17.06 -7.95
N HIS A 262 -6.17 17.74 -6.92
CA HIS A 262 -5.79 19.11 -6.58
C HIS A 262 -4.30 19.23 -6.26
N MET A 263 -3.76 20.43 -6.45
CA MET A 263 -2.33 20.73 -6.30
C MET A 263 -2.13 21.96 -5.40
N GLU A 264 -1.05 21.97 -4.63
CA GLU A 264 -0.70 23.05 -3.72
C GLU A 264 -0.31 24.34 -4.47
N GLU A 265 -0.72 25.49 -3.94
CA GLU A 265 -0.38 26.81 -4.47
C GLU A 265 1.10 27.14 -4.23
N GLN A 266 1.84 27.48 -5.30
CA GLN A 266 3.29 27.72 -5.22
C GLN A 266 3.62 29.21 -5.11
N PHE A 267 4.21 29.60 -3.98
CA PHE A 267 4.70 30.95 -3.71
C PHE A 267 6.17 31.11 -4.15
N PHE A 268 6.51 32.26 -4.74
CA PHE A 268 7.88 32.59 -5.12
C PHE A 268 8.10 34.10 -5.32
N ILE A 269 9.35 34.53 -5.32
CA ILE A 269 9.76 35.91 -5.59
C ILE A 269 10.39 35.97 -6.99
N MET A 270 10.22 37.08 -7.71
CA MET A 270 10.91 37.36 -8.97
C MET A 270 11.46 38.79 -8.99
N LYS A 271 12.71 38.96 -9.41
CA LYS A 271 13.36 40.24 -9.71
C LYS A 271 12.80 40.90 -10.98
N PRO A 272 12.99 42.20 -11.18
CA PRO A 272 12.59 42.89 -12.42
C PRO A 272 13.14 42.18 -13.66
N GLY A 273 12.26 41.79 -14.58
CA GLY A 273 12.64 41.06 -15.80
C GLY A 273 13.03 39.58 -15.64
N GLU A 274 13.06 39.04 -14.42
CA GLU A 274 13.37 37.63 -14.16
C GLU A 274 12.27 36.70 -14.67
N ILE A 275 12.67 35.52 -15.18
CA ILE A 275 11.77 34.45 -15.61
C ILE A 275 11.89 33.29 -14.62
N ALA A 276 10.83 33.01 -13.88
CA ALA A 276 10.73 31.85 -13.00
C ALA A 276 10.03 30.68 -13.72
N THR A 277 10.50 29.47 -13.43
CA THR A 277 9.85 28.22 -13.86
C THR A 277 9.34 27.46 -12.64
N ARG A 278 8.10 26.99 -12.68
CA ARG A 278 7.44 26.21 -11.63
C ARG A 278 6.89 24.92 -12.23
N SER A 279 6.85 23.85 -11.43
CA SER A 279 6.43 22.53 -11.90
C SER A 279 5.41 21.91 -10.96
N PHE A 280 4.32 21.39 -11.50
CA PHE A 280 3.22 20.76 -10.77
C PHE A 280 3.11 19.29 -11.18
N LYS A 281 3.01 18.38 -10.20
CA LYS A 281 2.91 16.93 -10.43
C LYS A 281 1.43 16.55 -10.58
N LEU A 282 1.04 16.08 -11.76
CA LEU A 282 -0.35 15.81 -12.14
C LEU A 282 -0.68 14.33 -11.92
N TYR A 283 -1.73 14.06 -11.13
CA TYR A 283 -2.21 12.71 -10.86
C TYR A 283 -3.63 12.53 -11.40
N PRO A 284 -3.83 11.90 -12.56
CA PRO A 284 -5.16 11.58 -13.09
C PRO A 284 -5.80 10.44 -12.29
N SER A 285 -7.12 10.45 -12.14
CA SER A 285 -7.86 9.47 -11.32
C SER A 285 -8.50 8.30 -12.09
N THR A 286 -8.28 8.20 -13.41
CA THR A 286 -8.75 7.08 -14.25
C THR A 286 -7.60 6.41 -14.99
N ASP A 287 -7.77 5.12 -15.20
CA ASP A 287 -7.01 4.20 -16.05
C ASP A 287 -7.06 4.52 -17.56
N LYS A 288 -8.01 5.35 -18.00
CA LYS A 288 -8.32 5.55 -19.43
C LYS A 288 -7.56 6.72 -20.04
N ALA A 289 -7.31 6.60 -21.34
CA ALA A 289 -6.85 7.72 -22.16
C ALA A 289 -7.92 8.81 -22.18
N ALA A 290 -7.58 9.99 -21.67
CA ALA A 290 -8.50 11.11 -21.50
C ALA A 290 -7.86 12.42 -21.97
N LYS A 291 -8.69 13.45 -22.12
CA LYS A 291 -8.26 14.84 -22.31
C LYS A 291 -8.70 15.66 -21.12
N TYR A 292 -7.83 16.53 -20.65
CA TYR A 292 -8.05 17.40 -19.50
C TYR A 292 -7.78 18.85 -19.90
N GLU A 293 -8.51 19.77 -19.27
CA GLU A 293 -8.27 21.20 -19.36
C GLU A 293 -7.93 21.74 -17.97
N CYS A 294 -6.93 22.61 -17.91
CA CYS A 294 -6.41 23.19 -16.68
C CYS A 294 -6.05 24.66 -16.88
N THR A 295 -6.18 25.45 -15.83
CA THR A 295 -5.89 26.88 -15.82
C THR A 295 -4.74 27.17 -14.87
N ALA A 296 -3.68 27.77 -15.40
CA ALA A 296 -2.65 28.45 -14.62
C ALA A 296 -3.13 29.88 -14.31
N ILE A 297 -3.14 30.25 -13.03
CA ILE A 297 -3.52 31.59 -12.57
C ILE A 297 -2.37 32.18 -11.76
N LEU A 298 -1.80 33.28 -12.24
CA LEU A 298 -0.74 34.03 -11.57
C LEU A 298 -1.35 35.16 -10.74
N LYS A 299 -0.95 35.26 -9.48
CA LYS A 299 -1.36 36.29 -8.52
C LYS A 299 -0.15 37.13 -8.08
N ALA A 300 -0.37 38.40 -7.77
CA ALA A 300 0.64 39.29 -7.19
C ALA A 300 0.68 39.21 -5.64
N SER A 301 1.58 39.98 -5.01
CA SER A 301 1.76 40.09 -3.55
C SER A 301 0.50 40.44 -2.74
N ASP A 302 -0.52 41.03 -3.37
CA ASP A 302 -1.82 41.38 -2.78
C ASP A 302 -2.90 40.31 -3.03
N PHE A 303 -2.49 39.14 -3.54
CA PHE A 303 -3.34 38.02 -3.98
C PHE A 303 -4.27 38.33 -5.15
N SER A 304 -4.18 39.52 -5.77
CA SER A 304 -4.94 39.83 -6.98
C SER A 304 -4.42 39.02 -8.17
N GLU A 305 -5.35 38.49 -8.98
CA GLU A 305 -5.03 37.84 -10.26
C GLU A 305 -4.45 38.88 -11.24
N ILE A 306 -3.31 38.56 -11.84
CA ILE A 306 -2.60 39.43 -12.79
C ILE A 306 -2.44 38.84 -14.18
N ASP A 307 -2.47 37.50 -14.31
CA ASP A 307 -2.49 36.83 -15.61
C ASP A 307 -3.05 35.40 -15.49
N ARG A 308 -3.62 34.90 -16.60
CA ARG A 308 -4.29 33.60 -16.68
C ARG A 308 -3.98 32.91 -18.00
N SER A 309 -3.64 31.62 -17.94
CA SER A 309 -3.38 30.80 -19.12
C SER A 309 -4.12 29.46 -19.02
N VAL A 310 -4.95 29.15 -20.02
CA VAL A 310 -5.65 27.88 -20.14
C VAL A 310 -4.85 26.94 -21.03
N CYS A 311 -4.73 25.68 -20.63
CA CYS A 311 -4.01 24.65 -21.37
C CYS A 311 -4.80 23.34 -21.37
N GLN A 312 -4.60 22.53 -22.40
CA GLN A 312 -5.16 21.19 -22.51
C GLN A 312 -4.03 20.16 -22.61
N PHE A 313 -4.22 19.00 -21.98
CA PHE A 313 -3.30 17.86 -22.11
C PHE A 313 -4.07 16.55 -22.27
N SER A 314 -3.36 15.49 -22.66
CA SER A 314 -3.91 14.14 -22.82
C SER A 314 -3.09 13.09 -22.08
N THR A 315 -3.75 12.05 -21.61
CA THR A 315 -3.12 10.83 -21.08
C THR A 315 -3.24 9.68 -22.07
N THR A 316 -2.30 8.75 -22.05
CA THR A 316 -2.51 7.40 -22.59
C THR A 316 -3.11 6.50 -21.51
N ALA A 317 -3.86 5.47 -21.92
CA ALA A 317 -4.44 4.50 -21.00
C ALA A 317 -3.35 3.68 -20.28
N THR A 318 -3.63 3.25 -19.05
CA THR A 318 -2.75 2.41 -18.24
C THR A 318 -2.50 1.05 -18.92
N VAL A 319 -1.23 0.67 -19.06
CA VAL A 319 -0.86 -0.66 -19.57
C VAL A 319 -0.86 -1.66 -18.41
N LEU A 320 -2.03 -2.25 -18.17
CA LEU A 320 -2.16 -3.42 -17.29
C LEU A 320 -1.52 -4.63 -17.99
N ASP A 321 -0.50 -5.23 -17.36
CA ASP A 321 0.44 -6.13 -18.05
C ASP A 321 -0.19 -7.46 -18.52
N ASN A 322 0.41 -8.05 -19.55
CA ASN A 322 -0.23 -8.93 -20.51
C ASN A 322 -0.44 -10.39 -20.03
N GLY A 323 -1.47 -10.60 -19.21
CA GLY A 323 -2.19 -11.88 -19.12
C GLY A 323 -1.45 -13.07 -18.49
N THR A 324 -0.23 -12.89 -17.95
CA THR A 324 0.57 -13.98 -17.36
C THR A 324 0.11 -14.40 -15.96
N GLN A 325 -1.18 -14.68 -15.78
CA GLN A 325 -1.72 -15.45 -14.65
C GLN A 325 -1.81 -16.95 -14.98
N PHE A 326 -0.78 -17.49 -15.63
CA PHE A 326 -0.63 -18.93 -15.87
C PHE A 326 0.74 -19.40 -15.36
N ALA A 327 0.72 -20.34 -14.42
CA ALA A 327 1.93 -20.97 -13.88
C ALA A 327 2.51 -21.99 -14.87
N SER A 328 3.14 -21.51 -15.95
CA SER A 328 3.88 -22.36 -16.89
C SER A 328 5.21 -22.82 -16.29
N THR A 329 5.42 -24.13 -16.24
CA THR A 329 6.57 -24.79 -15.63
C THR A 329 7.93 -24.37 -16.22
N PHE A 330 8.93 -24.16 -15.35
CA PHE A 330 10.39 -24.10 -15.60
C PHE A 330 10.91 -23.98 -17.05
N GLY A 331 11.61 -22.87 -17.36
CA GLY A 331 12.40 -22.74 -18.59
C GLY A 331 13.12 -21.41 -18.78
N THR A 332 14.26 -21.21 -18.11
CA THR A 332 15.07 -19.99 -18.27
C THR A 332 15.82 -19.94 -19.61
N LYS A 333 15.74 -18.79 -20.30
CA LYS A 333 16.66 -18.39 -21.38
C LYS A 333 18.04 -18.05 -20.76
N LYS A 334 19.18 -17.97 -21.47
CA LYS A 334 19.46 -17.75 -22.90
C LYS A 334 20.78 -18.43 -23.31
N SER A 335 20.88 -18.95 -24.54
CA SER A 335 22.01 -18.71 -25.47
C SER A 335 21.72 -19.33 -26.86
N GLY A 336 22.35 -18.82 -27.93
CA GLY A 336 22.40 -19.48 -29.24
C GLY A 336 21.12 -19.46 -30.09
N ILE A 337 20.82 -18.32 -30.73
CA ILE A 337 19.61 -18.14 -31.57
C ILE A 337 19.56 -19.12 -32.77
N ASN A 338 20.72 -19.51 -33.32
CA ASN A 338 20.79 -20.28 -34.57
C ASN A 338 20.49 -21.77 -34.41
N GLY A 339 20.47 -22.33 -33.19
CA GLY A 339 20.09 -23.73 -32.95
C GLY A 339 18.57 -23.96 -32.85
N PHE A 340 17.77 -22.90 -32.89
CA PHE A 340 16.34 -22.95 -32.56
C PHE A 340 15.47 -23.60 -33.65
N PHE A 341 15.77 -23.33 -34.93
CA PHE A 341 14.85 -23.66 -36.04
C PHE A 341 14.89 -25.14 -36.47
N GLU A 342 16.05 -25.79 -36.54
CA GLU A 342 16.13 -27.23 -36.87
C GLU A 342 15.51 -28.12 -35.78
N GLY A 343 15.63 -27.72 -34.52
CA GLY A 343 14.98 -28.41 -33.39
C GLY A 343 13.45 -28.33 -33.47
N ILE A 344 12.90 -27.21 -33.94
CA ILE A 344 11.46 -26.99 -34.06
C ILE A 344 10.84 -27.91 -35.11
N GLU A 345 11.41 -28.06 -36.31
CA GLU A 345 10.77 -28.86 -37.36
C GLU A 345 10.60 -30.34 -36.95
N SER A 346 11.64 -30.93 -36.35
CA SER A 346 11.60 -32.33 -35.89
C SER A 346 10.67 -32.54 -34.68
N THR A 347 10.53 -31.53 -33.82
CA THR A 347 9.63 -31.57 -32.64
C THR A 347 8.18 -31.32 -33.04
N TRP A 348 7.93 -30.39 -33.97
CA TRP A 348 6.61 -30.09 -34.53
C TRP A 348 6.05 -31.28 -35.30
N LYS A 349 6.86 -31.98 -36.10
CA LYS A 349 6.48 -33.24 -36.75
C LYS A 349 6.11 -34.34 -35.74
N LYS A 350 6.84 -34.48 -34.64
CA LYS A 350 6.51 -35.44 -33.56
C LYS A 350 5.21 -35.06 -32.83
N MET A 351 5.01 -33.78 -32.53
CA MET A 351 3.79 -33.27 -31.91
C MET A 351 2.56 -33.46 -32.81
N TRP A 352 2.67 -33.15 -34.10
CA TRP A 352 1.59 -33.39 -35.07
C TRP A 352 1.26 -34.87 -35.23
N ASN A 353 2.27 -35.75 -35.30
CA ASN A 353 2.01 -37.20 -35.31
C ASN A 353 1.27 -37.66 -34.04
N GLY A 354 1.65 -37.16 -32.86
CA GLY A 354 0.94 -37.45 -31.60
C GLY A 354 -0.52 -36.97 -31.58
N VAL A 355 -0.80 -35.79 -32.12
CA VAL A 355 -2.17 -35.25 -32.26
C VAL A 355 -2.98 -36.05 -33.29
N VAL A 356 -2.37 -36.46 -34.40
CA VAL A 356 -3.02 -37.30 -35.42
C VAL A 356 -3.32 -38.70 -34.87
N ASP A 357 -2.39 -39.34 -34.15
CA ASP A 357 -2.64 -40.64 -33.51
C ASP A 357 -3.70 -40.56 -32.39
N PHE A 358 -3.81 -39.43 -31.69
CA PHE A 358 -4.87 -39.15 -30.72
C PHE A 358 -6.25 -39.07 -31.39
N PHE A 359 -6.41 -38.29 -32.47
CA PHE A 359 -7.68 -38.17 -33.19
C PHE A 359 -8.05 -39.40 -34.04
N THR A 360 -7.07 -40.14 -34.56
CA THR A 360 -7.33 -41.37 -35.36
C THR A 360 -7.47 -42.65 -34.52
N GLY A 361 -7.21 -42.58 -33.21
CA GLY A 361 -7.42 -43.69 -32.26
C GLY A 361 -6.51 -44.90 -32.45
N ARG A 362 -5.37 -44.72 -33.15
CA ARG A 362 -4.51 -45.81 -33.65
C ARG A 362 -3.91 -46.68 -32.54
N LEU A 363 -3.63 -46.09 -31.37
CA LEU A 363 -3.14 -46.81 -30.18
C LEU A 363 -4.23 -47.65 -29.48
N CYS A 364 -5.48 -47.16 -29.39
CA CYS A 364 -6.55 -47.90 -28.71
C CYS A 364 -6.89 -49.20 -29.45
N ARG A 365 -7.00 -49.13 -30.78
CA ARG A 365 -7.37 -50.27 -31.65
C ARG A 365 -6.32 -51.39 -31.70
N SER A 366 -5.13 -51.18 -31.13
CA SER A 366 -4.04 -52.17 -31.03
C SER A 366 -3.76 -52.65 -29.60
N ARG A 367 -4.47 -52.15 -28.58
CA ARG A 367 -4.25 -52.53 -27.16
C ARG A 367 -5.47 -53.02 -26.40
N CYS A 368 -6.66 -52.49 -26.63
CA CYS A 368 -7.88 -52.97 -25.96
C CYS A 368 -8.57 -54.03 -26.84
N SER A 369 -8.85 -55.21 -26.28
CA SER A 369 -9.23 -56.41 -27.07
C SER A 369 -10.73 -56.60 -27.31
N GLY A 370 -11.60 -55.72 -26.76
CA GLY A 370 -13.04 -55.79 -26.99
C GLY A 370 -13.80 -54.55 -26.52
N PHE A 371 -14.99 -54.33 -27.09
CA PHE A 371 -15.84 -53.15 -26.84
C PHE A 371 -16.26 -52.97 -25.36
N PHE A 372 -16.29 -54.06 -24.59
CA PHE A 372 -16.66 -54.08 -23.17
C PHE A 372 -15.47 -54.08 -22.21
N ASP A 373 -14.24 -53.86 -22.68
CA ASP A 373 -13.07 -53.65 -21.81
C ASP A 373 -13.05 -52.22 -21.27
N PHE A 374 -14.00 -51.92 -20.37
CA PHE A 374 -14.17 -50.60 -19.76
C PHE A 374 -12.89 -50.11 -19.06
N SER A 375 -12.11 -51.02 -18.46
CA SER A 375 -10.88 -50.69 -17.74
C SER A 375 -9.82 -50.14 -18.70
N CYS A 376 -9.54 -50.84 -19.80
CA CYS A 376 -8.58 -50.40 -20.81
C CYS A 376 -9.03 -49.09 -21.48
N HIS A 377 -10.31 -48.95 -21.83
CA HIS A 377 -10.82 -47.76 -22.52
C HIS A 377 -10.86 -46.50 -21.65
N ILE A 378 -11.09 -46.64 -20.33
CA ILE A 378 -10.99 -45.53 -19.37
C ILE A 378 -9.52 -45.17 -19.12
N GLN A 379 -8.64 -46.15 -18.90
CA GLN A 379 -7.23 -45.91 -18.61
C GLN A 379 -6.47 -45.21 -19.76
N TYR A 380 -6.88 -45.47 -21.01
CA TYR A 380 -6.26 -44.88 -22.22
C TYR A 380 -7.11 -43.80 -22.91
N ILE A 381 -8.21 -43.36 -22.30
CA ILE A 381 -9.07 -42.23 -22.75
C ILE A 381 -9.44 -42.34 -24.25
N CYS A 382 -9.98 -43.48 -24.65
CA CYS A 382 -10.27 -43.79 -26.05
C CYS A 382 -11.49 -43.01 -26.57
N VAL A 383 -11.30 -41.77 -27.04
CA VAL A 383 -12.36 -40.82 -27.46
C VAL A 383 -13.38 -41.43 -28.45
N SER A 384 -12.92 -42.23 -29.42
CA SER A 384 -13.82 -42.91 -30.39
C SER A 384 -14.77 -43.91 -29.73
N TRP A 385 -14.34 -44.58 -28.65
CA TRP A 385 -15.19 -45.46 -27.84
C TRP A 385 -16.16 -44.65 -26.97
N ILE A 386 -15.71 -43.53 -26.37
CA ILE A 386 -16.56 -42.63 -25.58
C ILE A 386 -17.72 -42.10 -26.43
N LEU A 387 -17.47 -41.71 -27.68
CA LEU A 387 -18.50 -41.25 -28.62
C LEU A 387 -19.51 -42.36 -28.98
N MET A 388 -19.03 -43.58 -29.26
CA MET A 388 -19.91 -44.72 -29.60
C MET A 388 -20.73 -45.21 -28.39
N PHE A 389 -20.14 -45.23 -27.20
CA PHE A 389 -20.84 -45.57 -25.95
C PHE A 389 -21.86 -44.49 -25.57
N GLY A 390 -21.53 -43.21 -25.77
CA GLY A 390 -22.47 -42.09 -25.60
C GLY A 390 -23.67 -42.17 -26.55
N LEU A 391 -23.45 -42.51 -27.83
CA LEU A 391 -24.53 -42.75 -28.79
C LEU A 391 -25.40 -43.96 -28.39
N LEU A 392 -24.80 -45.05 -27.90
CA LEU A 392 -25.53 -46.24 -27.44
C LEU A 392 -26.40 -45.93 -26.21
N LEU A 393 -25.89 -45.13 -25.26
CA LEU A 393 -26.67 -44.63 -24.12
C LEU A 393 -27.77 -43.65 -24.54
N ALA A 394 -27.58 -42.87 -25.61
CA ALA A 394 -28.61 -41.98 -26.15
C ALA A 394 -29.73 -42.75 -26.88
N ILE A 395 -29.42 -43.89 -27.51
CA ILE A 395 -30.42 -44.74 -28.17
C ILE A 395 -31.37 -45.37 -27.15
N PHE A 396 -30.89 -45.84 -26.00
CA PHE A 396 -31.71 -46.53 -24.99
C PHE A 396 -33.02 -45.81 -24.61
N PRO A 397 -33.02 -44.53 -24.18
CA PRO A 397 -34.27 -43.81 -23.88
C PRO A 397 -35.16 -43.60 -25.12
N THR A 398 -34.59 -43.45 -26.33
CA THR A 398 -35.41 -43.33 -27.55
C THR A 398 -36.13 -44.63 -27.88
N VAL A 399 -35.52 -45.79 -27.62
CA VAL A 399 -36.18 -47.10 -27.77
C VAL A 399 -37.27 -47.30 -26.71
N VAL A 400 -37.04 -46.88 -25.46
CA VAL A 400 -38.08 -46.92 -24.41
C VAL A 400 -39.27 -46.04 -24.77
N VAL A 401 -39.04 -44.82 -25.28
CA VAL A 401 -40.11 -43.93 -25.76
C VAL A 401 -40.82 -44.51 -26.99
N LEU A 402 -40.09 -45.13 -27.93
CA LEU A 402 -40.69 -45.79 -29.10
C LEU A 402 -41.60 -46.96 -28.69
N LEU A 403 -41.15 -47.81 -27.76
CA LEU A 403 -41.94 -48.92 -27.23
C LEU A 403 -43.19 -48.42 -26.48
N TRP A 404 -43.07 -47.35 -25.70
CA TRP A 404 -44.20 -46.72 -25.03
C TRP A 404 -45.23 -46.12 -26.02
N LEU A 405 -44.77 -45.49 -27.11
CA LEU A 405 -45.65 -44.98 -28.18
C LEU A 405 -46.29 -46.10 -29.01
N LEU A 406 -45.61 -47.23 -29.21
CA LEU A 406 -46.18 -48.43 -29.86
C LEU A 406 -47.25 -49.08 -28.96
N HIS A 407 -47.01 -49.13 -27.64
CA HIS A 407 -48.00 -49.57 -26.66
C HIS A 407 -49.21 -48.62 -26.59
N GLN A 408 -49.04 -47.30 -26.69
CA GLN A 408 -50.18 -46.36 -26.76
C GLN A 408 -50.99 -46.47 -28.06
N LYS A 409 -50.44 -47.07 -29.12
CA LYS A 409 -51.12 -47.29 -30.41
C LYS A 409 -51.71 -48.69 -30.59
N GLY A 410 -51.77 -49.50 -29.53
CA GLY A 410 -52.35 -50.84 -29.58
C GLY A 410 -51.58 -51.87 -30.40
N PHE A 411 -50.32 -51.58 -30.77
CA PHE A 411 -49.53 -52.45 -31.65
C PHE A 411 -49.18 -53.81 -31.01
N PHE A 412 -49.28 -53.90 -29.67
CA PHE A 412 -49.01 -55.11 -28.91
C PHE A 412 -50.28 -55.83 -28.43
N ASP A 413 -51.49 -55.34 -28.75
CA ASP A 413 -52.73 -55.86 -28.19
C ASP A 413 -52.95 -57.34 -28.58
N HIS A 414 -52.66 -57.69 -29.84
CA HIS A 414 -52.64 -59.09 -30.31
C HIS A 414 -51.66 -60.02 -29.56
N LEU A 415 -50.59 -59.48 -28.95
CA LEU A 415 -49.64 -60.25 -28.13
C LEU A 415 -50.11 -60.39 -26.68
N TYR A 416 -50.78 -59.39 -26.13
CA TYR A 416 -51.43 -59.48 -24.81
C TYR A 416 -52.62 -60.43 -24.84
N ASP A 417 -53.48 -60.33 -25.86
CA ASP A 417 -54.61 -61.25 -26.07
C ASP A 417 -54.13 -62.69 -26.27
N TRP A 418 -53.04 -62.91 -27.01
CA TRP A 418 -52.45 -64.25 -27.15
C TRP A 418 -51.91 -64.80 -25.82
N TRP A 419 -51.32 -63.94 -24.98
CA TRP A 419 -50.71 -64.36 -23.71
C TRP A 419 -51.77 -64.73 -22.66
N ASP A 420 -52.81 -63.93 -22.47
CA ASP A 420 -53.84 -64.19 -21.45
C ASP A 420 -54.67 -65.45 -21.80
N ASN A 421 -54.97 -65.65 -23.10
CA ASN A 421 -55.62 -66.87 -23.62
C ASN A 421 -54.76 -68.15 -23.52
N HIS A 422 -53.50 -68.09 -23.07
CA HIS A 422 -52.64 -69.27 -22.88
C HIS A 422 -52.38 -69.67 -21.42
N PHE A 423 -52.77 -68.84 -20.43
CA PHE A 423 -52.41 -69.09 -19.02
C PHE A 423 -53.58 -69.08 -18.02
N GLN A 424 -54.84 -68.96 -18.47
CA GLN A 424 -56.02 -69.08 -17.60
C GLN A 424 -56.91 -70.32 -17.91
N SER A 425 -56.41 -71.52 -17.63
CA SER A 425 -57.27 -72.72 -17.47
C SER A 425 -56.60 -73.85 -16.67
N GLU A 426 -57.00 -73.98 -15.40
CA GLU A 426 -57.09 -75.22 -14.58
C GLU A 426 -56.76 -75.00 -13.08
N LYS A 427 -57.80 -74.86 -12.24
CA LYS A 427 -58.16 -75.88 -11.21
C LYS A 427 -59.24 -75.40 -10.22
N GLN A 428 -60.44 -75.93 -10.41
CA GLN A 428 -61.36 -76.33 -9.32
C GLN A 428 -61.26 -77.88 -9.18
N ILE A 429 -61.75 -78.59 -8.16
CA ILE A 429 -62.83 -78.31 -7.19
C ILE A 429 -62.72 -79.23 -5.93
N ASN A 430 -63.57 -79.01 -4.90
CA ASN A 430 -63.73 -79.81 -3.65
C ASN A 430 -62.54 -79.75 -2.64
N VAL A 431 -62.66 -80.04 -1.32
CA VAL A 431 -63.79 -80.27 -0.37
C VAL A 431 -63.30 -79.81 1.04
N ALA A 432 -63.95 -78.89 1.77
CA ALA A 432 -65.10 -79.00 2.69
C ALA A 432 -64.71 -79.28 4.20
N PRO A 433 -65.58 -79.07 5.24
CA PRO A 433 -65.38 -77.89 6.12
C PRO A 433 -65.61 -78.05 7.65
N ARG A 434 -65.21 -77.05 8.47
CA ARG A 434 -65.73 -76.76 9.84
C ARG A 434 -65.46 -75.29 10.29
N ARG A 435 -66.00 -74.86 11.45
CA ARG A 435 -66.07 -73.45 11.98
C ARG A 435 -65.39 -73.35 13.38
N HIS A 436 -65.19 -72.23 14.10
CA HIS A 436 -65.60 -70.79 14.11
C HIS A 436 -64.38 -69.93 14.58
N GLY A 437 -64.34 -68.57 14.68
CA GLY A 437 -65.29 -67.48 14.36
C GLY A 437 -65.47 -66.42 15.49
N LYS A 438 -65.34 -65.11 15.18
CA LYS A 438 -65.19 -63.91 16.08
C LYS A 438 -63.76 -63.74 16.66
N ASP A 439 -63.19 -62.55 16.93
CA ASP A 439 -63.66 -61.14 17.14
C ASP A 439 -62.81 -60.12 16.32
N VAL A 440 -63.21 -58.88 15.97
CA VAL A 440 -63.23 -57.59 16.74
C VAL A 440 -61.84 -57.26 17.35
N GLU A 441 -61.15 -56.12 17.10
CA GLU A 441 -61.61 -54.70 17.05
C GLU A 441 -60.72 -53.73 16.17
N ARG A 442 -61.28 -52.53 15.87
CA ARG A 442 -60.71 -51.16 15.57
C ARG A 442 -59.18 -50.91 15.44
N LEU A 443 -58.67 -49.90 14.72
CA LEU A 443 -59.23 -48.86 13.82
C LEU A 443 -58.09 -48.19 12.99
N ARG A 444 -58.36 -47.77 11.74
CA ARG A 444 -57.55 -46.73 11.06
C ARG A 444 -58.39 -45.94 10.04
N LYS A 445 -58.82 -44.73 10.41
CA LYS A 445 -59.30 -43.67 9.49
C LYS A 445 -58.24 -42.54 9.53
N ARG A 446 -57.70 -42.02 8.42
CA ARG A 446 -58.33 -41.35 7.26
C ARG A 446 -59.08 -40.08 7.67
N HIS A 447 -58.66 -38.95 7.10
CA HIS A 447 -59.55 -37.81 6.85
C HIS A 447 -60.14 -37.94 5.45
N LEU A 448 -61.44 -37.68 5.32
CA LEU A 448 -62.02 -36.72 4.37
C LEU A 448 -63.44 -36.37 4.83
N VAL A 449 -63.98 -35.30 4.24
CA VAL A 449 -65.13 -34.50 4.71
C VAL A 449 -66.48 -35.11 4.30
N GLU A 450 -67.54 -34.90 5.10
CA GLU A 450 -68.92 -34.65 4.64
C GLU A 450 -69.85 -34.08 5.75
N ASP A 451 -70.65 -33.08 5.37
CA ASP A 451 -72.06 -32.74 5.69
C ASP A 451 -72.65 -32.51 7.11
N ASP A 452 -72.95 -31.22 7.37
CA ASP A 452 -74.28 -30.57 7.59
C ASP A 452 -75.16 -30.64 8.89
N TYR A 453 -75.93 -29.55 9.04
CA TYR A 453 -77.17 -29.24 9.81
C TYR A 453 -77.38 -29.42 11.36
N HIS A 454 -77.38 -28.26 12.06
CA HIS A 454 -78.45 -27.70 12.93
C HIS A 454 -78.75 -28.11 14.42
N ILE A 455 -79.42 -27.14 15.11
CA ILE A 455 -80.24 -27.17 16.36
C ILE A 455 -79.61 -26.61 17.69
N HIS A 456 -80.47 -26.07 18.57
CA HIS A 456 -80.22 -24.95 19.51
C HIS A 456 -80.14 -25.26 21.03
N ARG A 457 -79.55 -24.30 21.78
CA ARG A 457 -79.85 -23.90 23.20
C ARG A 457 -79.44 -24.89 24.33
N SER A 458 -79.07 -24.46 25.56
CA SER A 458 -78.86 -23.11 26.13
C SER A 458 -78.09 -23.09 27.47
N LYS A 459 -77.72 -21.87 27.92
CA LYS A 459 -77.31 -21.40 29.27
C LYS A 459 -75.79 -21.37 29.61
N ALA A 460 -75.40 -20.22 30.16
CA ALA A 460 -74.07 -19.83 30.69
C ALA A 460 -74.23 -19.51 32.22
N PRO A 461 -73.43 -18.68 32.96
CA PRO A 461 -72.31 -17.73 32.66
C PRO A 461 -70.95 -18.21 33.25
N ARG A 462 -69.82 -17.48 33.35
CA ARG A 462 -69.39 -16.05 33.25
C ARG A 462 -68.12 -15.95 32.36
N LYS A 463 -67.65 -14.84 31.74
CA LYS A 463 -67.55 -13.37 32.03
C LYS A 463 -66.45 -12.96 33.05
N PRO A 464 -65.81 -11.77 32.89
CA PRO A 464 -65.50 -10.91 31.71
C PRO A 464 -63.95 -10.86 31.47
N ARG A 465 -63.25 -9.97 30.72
CA ARG A 465 -63.43 -8.72 29.91
C ARG A 465 -62.65 -8.90 28.56
N ILE A 466 -62.76 -8.16 27.45
CA ILE A 466 -63.17 -6.77 27.05
C ILE A 466 -62.02 -5.73 27.10
N SER A 467 -61.69 -4.90 26.08
CA SER A 467 -61.75 -4.94 24.59
C SER A 467 -61.06 -3.66 24.00
N SER A 468 -60.93 -3.54 22.65
CA SER A 468 -61.18 -2.36 21.75
C SER A 468 -60.92 -0.90 22.22
N HIS A 469 -60.58 0.13 21.43
CA HIS A 469 -60.36 0.39 19.98
C HIS A 469 -59.89 1.87 19.81
N VAL A 470 -59.46 2.31 18.61
CA VAL A 470 -59.65 3.71 18.07
C VAL A 470 -58.79 4.82 18.76
N ASP A 471 -58.40 5.98 18.19
CA ASP A 471 -58.72 6.72 16.94
C ASP A 471 -57.49 7.41 16.24
N ARG A 472 -57.75 8.22 15.20
CA ARG A 472 -56.91 9.24 14.53
C ARG A 472 -56.71 10.50 15.41
N GLU A 473 -55.72 11.39 15.19
CA GLU A 473 -55.80 12.50 14.21
C GLU A 473 -54.53 13.39 14.05
N HIS A 474 -54.50 14.08 12.88
CA HIS A 474 -54.01 15.44 12.54
C HIS A 474 -52.61 16.06 12.88
N ARG A 475 -51.92 16.41 11.77
CA ARG A 475 -51.40 17.75 11.34
C ARG A 475 -50.06 18.36 11.87
N LYS A 476 -49.18 18.55 10.87
CA LYS A 476 -48.44 19.79 10.46
C LYS A 476 -47.24 20.35 11.28
N HIS A 477 -46.20 20.70 10.52
CA HIS A 477 -45.22 21.82 10.62
C HIS A 477 -44.81 22.38 11.99
N GLY A 478 -43.48 22.50 12.20
CA GLY A 478 -42.90 23.41 13.20
C GLY A 478 -41.37 23.32 13.30
N THR A 479 -40.65 24.26 12.70
CA THR A 479 -39.19 24.44 12.83
C THR A 479 -38.81 25.09 14.17
N SER A 480 -37.81 24.56 14.88
CA SER A 480 -36.50 25.20 15.20
C SER A 480 -35.83 24.57 16.43
N GLU A 481 -34.52 24.83 16.59
CA GLU A 481 -33.66 24.95 17.78
C GLU A 481 -34.10 24.32 19.14
N LEU A 482 -33.23 23.74 19.98
CA LEU A 482 -31.86 24.18 20.33
C LEU A 482 -31.04 23.01 20.97
N PHE A 483 -29.75 23.25 21.29
CA PHE A 483 -28.84 22.35 22.01
C PHE A 483 -29.34 21.89 23.40
N SER A 484 -29.09 20.61 23.74
CA SER A 484 -28.36 20.24 24.97
C SER A 484 -27.92 18.77 25.02
N THR A 485 -26.81 18.48 25.71
CA THR A 485 -26.20 17.13 25.83
C THR A 485 -26.45 16.45 27.19
N HIS A 486 -26.27 15.12 27.20
CA HIS A 486 -26.02 14.19 28.32
C HIS A 486 -27.16 13.24 28.73
N HIS A 487 -26.94 11.92 28.53
CA HIS A 487 -26.39 11.05 29.58
C HIS A 487 -26.08 9.62 29.06
N PRO A 488 -24.93 9.01 29.45
CA PRO A 488 -24.65 7.59 29.19
C PRO A 488 -25.07 6.69 30.36
N HIS A 489 -25.47 5.44 30.08
CA HIS A 489 -25.77 4.43 31.10
C HIS A 489 -24.51 3.68 31.58
N ALA A 490 -24.53 3.21 32.84
CA ALA A 490 -23.42 2.46 33.44
C ALA A 490 -23.89 1.38 34.43
N SER A 491 -23.28 0.20 34.38
CA SER A 491 -23.34 -0.86 35.40
C SER A 491 -22.00 -1.60 35.45
N ARG A 492 -21.03 -1.17 36.28
CA ARG A 492 -20.84 -1.57 37.70
C ARG A 492 -20.89 -3.08 37.97
N ASN A 493 -19.76 -3.59 38.48
CA ASN A 493 -19.76 -4.57 39.56
C ASN A 493 -18.70 -4.17 40.61
N LYS A 494 -18.73 -4.74 41.83
CA LYS A 494 -17.88 -4.29 42.97
C LYS A 494 -17.44 -5.45 43.88
N GLN A 495 -16.24 -5.34 44.44
CA GLN A 495 -15.91 -5.87 45.77
C GLN A 495 -15.13 -4.82 46.59
N LYS A 496 -15.17 -4.94 47.93
CA LYS A 496 -14.58 -3.98 48.90
C LYS A 496 -14.41 -4.63 50.28
N LEU A 497 -13.25 -4.47 50.90
CA LEU A 497 -12.91 -4.61 52.34
C LEU A 497 -11.42 -4.20 52.51
N LYS A 498 -10.89 -3.63 53.59
CA LYS A 498 -11.32 -2.56 54.55
C LYS A 498 -10.05 -2.17 55.37
N PRO A 499 -9.72 -0.90 55.66
CA PRO A 499 -8.44 -0.53 56.29
C PRO A 499 -8.50 -0.19 57.80
N ARG A 500 -7.37 -0.37 58.52
CA ARG A 500 -6.98 0.13 59.87
C ARG A 500 -5.55 -0.41 60.21
N ARG A 501 -4.69 0.18 61.05
CA ARG A 501 -4.69 1.45 61.83
C ARG A 501 -3.24 1.87 62.18
N ASP A 502 -3.06 3.03 62.80
CA ASP A 502 -1.81 3.79 63.02
C ASP A 502 -0.91 3.33 64.19
N LEU A 503 0.40 3.64 64.08
CA LEU A 503 1.42 3.88 65.15
C LEU A 503 2.76 4.26 64.45
N GLY A 504 3.63 5.19 64.90
CA GLY A 504 3.49 6.27 65.89
C GLY A 504 4.83 6.70 66.53
N LYS A 505 5.26 7.98 66.39
CA LYS A 505 6.39 8.67 67.09
C LYS A 505 7.84 8.16 66.78
N VAL A 506 8.94 8.80 67.26
CA VAL A 506 9.45 10.20 67.11
C VAL A 506 10.88 10.36 67.69
N ARG A 507 11.74 11.19 67.06
CA ARG A 507 12.99 11.86 67.57
C ARG A 507 14.28 11.06 67.88
N LYS A 508 15.44 11.75 67.64
CA LYS A 508 16.80 11.67 68.26
C LYS A 508 17.51 10.30 68.30
N GLY A 509 18.75 10.07 67.87
CA GLY A 509 19.91 10.95 67.64
C GLY A 509 21.12 10.52 68.51
N GLY A 510 22.32 10.41 67.91
CA GLY A 510 23.61 10.56 68.62
C GLY A 510 24.55 9.33 68.70
N SER A 511 25.85 9.60 68.49
CA SER A 511 27.05 8.80 68.84
C SER A 511 27.30 7.46 68.09
N SER A 512 28.56 7.03 67.87
CA SER A 512 29.87 7.74 67.93
C SER A 512 31.02 6.89 67.33
N TYR A 513 32.23 7.49 67.31
CA TYR A 513 33.62 6.99 67.09
C TYR A 513 34.30 7.62 65.84
N VAL A 514 35.19 8.62 65.96
CA VAL A 514 36.61 8.63 66.46
C VAL A 514 37.57 8.14 65.37
N LYS A 515 38.69 8.78 64.98
CA LYS A 515 39.39 10.09 65.22
C LYS A 515 40.32 10.29 63.98
N GLY A 516 40.82 11.47 63.58
CA GLY A 516 40.65 12.85 64.05
C GLY A 516 41.90 13.71 63.71
N LYS A 517 41.78 15.05 63.82
CA LYS A 517 42.86 16.06 63.96
C LYS A 517 43.84 16.29 62.78
N ASP A 518 44.44 17.49 62.62
CA ASP A 518 44.53 18.66 63.52
C ASP A 518 44.27 20.03 62.84
N GLU A 519 44.20 21.11 63.65
CA GLU A 519 43.72 22.46 63.27
C GLU A 519 44.81 23.57 63.24
N ARG A 520 44.56 24.62 62.43
CA ARG A 520 44.74 26.08 62.72
C ARG A 520 44.27 26.89 61.49
N ILE A 521 43.33 27.84 61.56
CA ILE A 521 43.31 29.16 62.25
C ILE A 521 44.39 30.12 61.70
N GLY A 522 44.08 31.30 61.15
CA GLY A 522 42.75 31.89 60.85
C GLY A 522 42.79 33.40 60.50
N ASP A 523 41.63 33.94 60.09
CA ASP A 523 41.15 35.34 60.17
C ASP A 523 41.84 36.55 59.47
N ARG A 524 40.96 37.39 58.86
CA ARG A 524 40.97 38.88 58.72
C ARG A 524 41.78 39.61 57.62
N GLU A 525 41.05 39.93 56.55
CA GLU A 525 40.51 41.27 56.22
C GLU A 525 41.37 42.56 56.05
N PHE A 526 40.97 43.31 55.00
CA PHE A 526 40.82 44.77 54.84
C PHE A 526 41.87 45.67 54.12
N GLU A 527 41.28 46.51 53.24
CA GLU A 527 41.66 47.83 52.67
C GLU A 527 42.89 48.14 51.77
N HIS A 528 42.57 48.32 50.47
CA HIS A 528 42.53 49.61 49.72
C HIS A 528 43.72 50.59 49.56
N ARG A 529 43.75 51.18 48.34
CA ARG A 529 44.47 52.37 47.78
C ARG A 529 45.83 52.06 47.14
N VAL A 530 46.02 52.16 45.81
CA VAL A 530 45.87 53.29 44.86
C VAL A 530 46.98 54.35 45.00
N HIS A 531 47.85 54.46 43.97
CA HIS A 531 48.21 55.76 43.38
C HIS A 531 48.85 55.65 41.97
N ARG A 532 48.76 56.75 41.19
CA ARG A 532 49.19 56.91 39.76
C ARG A 532 50.63 57.42 39.57
N LYS A 533 51.24 57.05 38.42
CA LYS A 533 51.96 57.90 37.41
C LYS A 533 52.15 57.03 36.13
N ARG A 534 51.87 57.49 34.90
CA ARG A 534 52.60 58.47 34.02
C ARG A 534 54.03 58.04 33.64
N GLU A 535 54.51 58.15 32.40
CA GLU A 535 53.87 58.30 31.06
C GLU A 535 54.95 58.10 29.94
N HIS A 536 54.51 57.90 28.68
CA HIS A 536 55.29 57.95 27.41
C HIS A 536 56.37 56.88 27.08
N GLY A 537 56.53 56.61 25.78
CA GLY A 537 57.54 55.71 25.20
C GLY A 537 57.17 55.11 23.82
N MET A 538 57.24 55.90 22.74
CA MET A 538 57.29 55.38 21.36
C MET A 538 58.73 54.85 21.06
N THR A 539 59.08 54.12 19.99
CA THR A 539 58.51 53.98 18.63
C THR A 539 59.13 52.76 17.91
N ARG A 540 58.42 52.11 16.98
CA ARG A 540 58.92 51.36 15.77
C ARG A 540 59.96 50.22 15.99
N GLN A 541 60.07 49.24 15.09
CA GLN A 541 59.54 49.12 13.72
C GLN A 541 58.28 48.26 13.61
#